data_AF-A0A927CTF9-F1
#
_entry.id   AF-A0A927CTF9-F1
#
_cell.length_a   1.000
_cell.length_b   1.000
_cell.length_c   1.000
_cell.angle_alpha   90.00
_cell.angle_beta   90.00
_cell.angle_gamma   90.00
#
_symmetry.space_group_name_H-M   'P 1'
#
loop_
_entity.id
_entity.type
_entity.pdbx_description
1 polymer ?
#
loop_
_entity_poly.entity_id
_entity_poly.type
_entity_poly.pdbx_seq_one_letter_code
_entity_poly.pdbx_strand_id
1 'polypeptide(L)'
;MKNGKFAGTLIRMQYVPRWSEYAPRFEDNAASHSFRCAALSILIGIVEEKLLNRPLDRLKLLARCLWADLKNTGTGSIKYVTKNESLVMSHIRGYEAELSKEIVSYLSKSLQPAAYDYIVNAQDDTPTGKLVEAIDMLDAYLYCHRESAFDANPFFHAKKRELRQALADAALPSVDWFLREFDKQDGFYEFIQYIVNLDTVKRWNGSYNLVPDNDATHSFRVASLALFNGLLEIERFGNKGIDLFALLAKATLHDLPEALSGDVVSKFKHNNDAIKRAFEQYERETALSMVAKLPEAFREEMAAYIVDSKSDDYEGEMVDIADKLDALIKASLEMRNNPHYADTYYHQLVKIQHRYENPCVVFFLAYILHDLTYSSLIGQA
;
A
#
# COMPACT_ATOMS: atom_id res chain seq x y z
N MET A 1 -21.81 -12.74 3.69
CA MET A 1 -20.40 -12.27 3.69
C MET A 1 -20.46 -10.76 3.51
N LYS A 2 -19.61 -9.98 4.18
CA LYS A 2 -19.63 -8.51 4.08
C LYS A 2 -18.35 -8.02 3.39
N ASN A 3 -17.93 -8.71 2.32
CA ASN A 3 -16.68 -8.40 1.62
C ASN A 3 -16.69 -6.95 1.07
N GLY A 4 -17.85 -6.40 0.71
CA GLY A 4 -17.98 -4.98 0.39
C GLY A 4 -17.66 -4.05 1.55
N LYS A 5 -17.98 -4.43 2.80
CA LYS A 5 -17.59 -3.67 4.01
C LYS A 5 -16.07 -3.72 4.21
N PHE A 6 -15.43 -4.87 3.95
CA PHE A 6 -13.96 -4.98 3.97
C PHE A 6 -13.30 -4.11 2.89
N ALA A 7 -13.76 -4.17 1.64
CA ALA A 7 -13.26 -3.30 0.58
C ALA A 7 -13.49 -1.80 0.92
N GLY A 8 -14.62 -1.49 1.54
CA GLY A 8 -14.91 -0.17 2.09
C GLY A 8 -13.92 0.27 3.17
N THR A 9 -13.48 -0.64 4.04
CA THR A 9 -12.41 -0.39 5.01
C THR A 9 -11.09 -0.04 4.31
N LEU A 10 -10.69 -0.79 3.28
CA LEU A 10 -9.49 -0.48 2.50
C LEU A 10 -9.55 0.94 1.91
N ILE A 11 -10.66 1.29 1.26
CA ILE A 11 -10.85 2.63 0.67
C ILE A 11 -10.82 3.71 1.74
N ARG A 12 -11.41 3.47 2.92
CA ARG A 12 -11.52 4.47 3.98
C ARG A 12 -10.20 4.88 4.60
N MET A 13 -9.14 4.08 4.46
CA MET A 13 -7.80 4.40 4.95
C MET A 13 -7.28 5.74 4.42
N GLN A 14 -7.65 6.14 3.21
CA GLN A 14 -7.25 7.43 2.63
C GLN A 14 -7.83 8.65 3.38
N TYR A 15 -8.92 8.46 4.14
CA TYR A 15 -9.57 9.53 4.92
C TYR A 15 -9.07 9.62 6.37
N VAL A 16 -8.08 8.80 6.75
CA VAL A 16 -7.52 8.80 8.10
C VAL A 16 -6.22 9.62 8.06
N PRO A 17 -6.25 10.92 8.39
CA PRO A 17 -5.10 11.80 8.23
C PRO A 17 -4.02 11.49 9.27
N ARG A 18 -2.75 11.46 8.89
CA ARG A 18 -1.65 11.32 9.85
C ARG A 18 -0.97 12.67 10.04
N TRP A 19 -0.44 12.92 11.24
CA TRP A 19 0.35 14.11 11.59
C TRP A 19 -0.37 15.46 11.50
N SER A 20 -1.65 15.50 11.12
CA SER A 20 -2.43 16.73 10.86
C SER A 20 -2.39 17.77 11.99
N GLU A 21 -2.25 17.32 13.24
CA GLU A 21 -2.17 18.18 14.42
C GLU A 21 -0.86 18.99 14.52
N TYR A 22 0.15 18.62 13.73
CA TYR A 22 1.45 19.29 13.68
C TYR A 22 1.64 20.12 12.41
N ALA A 23 0.58 20.30 11.61
CA ALA A 23 0.59 21.07 10.36
C ALA A 23 1.78 20.67 9.44
N PRO A 24 1.85 19.39 9.01
CA PRO A 24 2.93 18.92 8.16
C PRO A 24 2.92 19.63 6.82
N ARG A 25 4.10 19.79 6.22
CA ARG A 25 4.23 20.29 4.86
C ARG A 25 3.70 19.29 3.84
N PHE A 26 3.94 18.01 4.07
CA PHE A 26 3.50 16.91 3.22
C PHE A 26 2.29 16.24 3.84
N GLU A 27 1.12 16.37 3.21
CA GLU A 27 -0.10 15.69 3.66
C GLU A 27 0.12 14.17 3.67
N ASP A 28 -0.31 13.51 4.75
CA ASP A 28 -0.18 12.06 4.92
C ASP A 28 -1.49 11.44 5.39
N ASN A 29 -1.68 10.17 5.04
CA ASN A 29 -2.86 9.39 5.44
C ASN A 29 -2.47 7.94 5.74
N ALA A 30 -3.37 7.20 6.38
CA ALA A 30 -3.08 5.82 6.79
C ALA A 30 -2.81 4.90 5.59
N ALA A 31 -3.43 5.12 4.43
CA ALA A 31 -3.17 4.33 3.22
C ALA A 31 -1.75 4.55 2.68
N SER A 32 -1.31 5.80 2.55
CA SER A 32 0.05 6.15 2.10
C SER A 32 1.10 5.59 3.06
N HIS A 33 0.88 5.70 4.37
CA HIS A 33 1.71 5.05 5.38
C HIS A 33 1.77 3.52 5.22
N SER A 34 0.63 2.84 5.08
CA SER A 34 0.59 1.39 4.91
C SER A 34 1.29 0.93 3.62
N PHE A 35 1.21 1.71 2.53
CA PHE A 35 2.02 1.48 1.33
C PHE A 35 3.52 1.56 1.65
N ARG A 36 3.97 2.62 2.33
CA ARG A 36 5.40 2.78 2.65
C ARG A 36 5.90 1.66 3.55
N CYS A 37 5.12 1.27 4.56
CA CYS A 37 5.43 0.10 5.40
C CYS A 37 5.55 -1.19 4.57
N ALA A 38 4.62 -1.43 3.65
CA ALA A 38 4.70 -2.58 2.74
C ALA A 38 5.96 -2.53 1.86
N ALA A 39 6.27 -1.39 1.22
CA ALA A 39 7.46 -1.23 0.39
C ALA A 39 8.77 -1.42 1.18
N LEU A 40 8.86 -0.83 2.37
CA LEU A 40 10.01 -1.00 3.27
C LEU A 40 10.18 -2.45 3.72
N SER A 41 9.08 -3.18 3.94
CA SER A 41 9.13 -4.59 4.32
C SER A 41 9.71 -5.50 3.25
N ILE A 42 9.55 -5.16 1.96
CA ILE A 42 10.20 -5.88 0.85
C ILE A 42 11.72 -5.74 0.96
N LEU A 43 12.21 -4.52 1.20
CA LEU A 43 13.62 -4.24 1.38
C LEU A 43 14.19 -4.94 2.63
N ILE A 44 13.51 -4.83 3.77
CA ILE A 44 13.92 -5.49 5.02
C ILE A 44 13.92 -7.01 4.85
N GLY A 45 12.94 -7.58 4.14
CA GLY A 45 12.89 -9.00 3.82
C GLY A 45 14.11 -9.47 3.02
N ILE A 46 14.53 -8.68 2.01
CA ILE A 46 15.76 -8.95 1.24
C ILE A 46 17.00 -8.89 2.15
N VAL A 47 17.08 -7.92 3.06
CA VAL A 47 18.21 -7.80 4.01
C VAL A 47 18.30 -9.01 4.93
N GLU A 48 17.18 -9.39 5.56
CA GLU A 48 17.12 -10.55 6.46
C GLU A 48 17.57 -11.82 5.71
N GLU A 49 17.03 -12.08 4.53
CA GLU A 49 17.29 -13.31 3.78
C GLU A 49 18.68 -13.32 3.15
N LYS A 50 19.03 -12.32 2.32
CA LYS A 50 20.24 -12.34 1.48
C LYS A 50 21.49 -11.81 2.15
N LEU A 51 21.37 -10.88 3.10
CA LEU A 51 22.52 -10.24 3.72
C LEU A 51 22.81 -10.77 5.13
N LEU A 52 21.76 -11.14 5.86
CA LEU A 52 21.89 -11.64 7.24
C LEU A 52 21.71 -13.15 7.35
N ASN A 53 21.31 -13.84 6.26
CA ASN A 53 21.04 -15.29 6.24
C ASN A 53 20.04 -15.73 7.32
N ARG A 54 19.00 -14.93 7.53
CA ARG A 54 17.93 -15.18 8.49
C ARG A 54 16.65 -15.54 7.73
N PRO A 55 16.19 -16.80 7.83
CA PRO A 55 14.98 -17.21 7.14
C PRO A 55 13.79 -16.45 7.73
N LEU A 56 12.96 -15.91 6.85
CA LEU A 56 11.78 -15.11 7.17
C LEU A 56 10.65 -15.47 6.22
N ASP A 57 9.44 -15.59 6.75
CA ASP A 57 8.24 -15.61 5.91
C ASP A 57 7.98 -14.19 5.38
N ARG A 58 8.46 -13.91 4.17
CA ARG A 58 8.39 -12.60 3.53
C ARG A 58 6.97 -12.22 3.12
N LEU A 59 6.15 -13.19 2.74
CA LEU A 59 4.72 -12.99 2.51
C LEU A 59 4.04 -12.50 3.78
N LYS A 60 4.29 -13.19 4.89
CA LYS A 60 3.71 -12.82 6.19
C LYS A 60 4.15 -11.43 6.63
N LEU A 61 5.43 -11.10 6.50
CA LEU A 61 5.94 -9.76 6.84
C LEU A 61 5.22 -8.68 5.99
N LEU A 62 5.20 -8.86 4.66
CA LEU A 62 4.63 -7.90 3.73
C LEU A 62 3.13 -7.71 3.94
N ALA A 63 2.37 -8.81 4.07
CA ALA A 63 0.93 -8.77 4.29
C ALA A 63 0.56 -8.14 5.64
N ARG A 64 1.33 -8.41 6.71
CA ARG A 64 1.15 -7.76 8.02
C ARG A 64 1.44 -6.26 7.94
N CYS A 65 2.54 -5.84 7.31
CA CYS A 65 2.85 -4.41 7.13
C CYS A 65 1.77 -3.67 6.32
N LEU A 66 1.21 -4.31 5.30
CA LEU A 66 0.15 -3.73 4.49
C LEU A 66 -1.15 -3.52 5.29
N TRP A 67 -1.55 -4.48 6.12
CA TRP A 67 -2.88 -4.47 6.78
C TRP A 67 -2.88 -4.15 8.28
N ALA A 68 -1.73 -3.93 8.90
CA ALA A 68 -1.61 -3.62 10.34
C ALA A 68 -2.50 -2.45 10.79
N ASP A 69 -2.70 -1.46 9.93
CA ASP A 69 -3.35 -0.20 10.27
C ASP A 69 -4.81 -0.09 9.85
N LEU A 70 -5.43 -1.15 9.32
CA LEU A 70 -6.85 -1.14 8.93
C LEU A 70 -7.80 -0.74 10.07
N LYS A 71 -7.43 -1.07 11.31
CA LYS A 71 -8.14 -0.68 12.55
C LYS A 71 -8.33 0.82 12.70
N ASN A 72 -7.43 1.64 12.12
CA ASN A 72 -7.48 3.09 12.21
C ASN A 72 -8.70 3.68 11.47
N THR A 73 -9.36 2.92 10.59
CA THR A 73 -10.64 3.35 9.97
C THR A 73 -11.81 3.40 10.94
N GLY A 74 -11.74 2.67 12.06
CA GLY A 74 -12.74 2.70 13.13
C GLY A 74 -12.40 3.71 14.22
N THR A 75 -11.13 3.83 14.60
CA THR A 75 -10.69 4.77 15.65
C THR A 75 -10.44 6.19 15.14
N GLY A 76 -10.19 6.35 13.84
CA GLY A 76 -9.54 7.53 13.30
C GLY A 76 -8.11 7.68 13.84
N SER A 77 -7.55 8.87 13.62
CA SER A 77 -6.20 9.23 14.05
C SER A 77 -6.18 9.64 15.52
N ILE A 78 -6.12 8.66 16.42
CA ILE A 78 -5.92 8.95 17.84
C ILE A 78 -4.51 9.48 18.04
N LYS A 79 -4.40 10.65 18.67
CA LYS A 79 -3.13 11.33 18.95
C LYS A 79 -2.17 10.42 19.73
N TYR A 80 -0.88 10.50 19.40
CA TYR A 80 0.16 9.73 20.09
C TYR A 80 0.14 9.92 21.61
N VAL A 81 -0.04 11.16 22.08
CA VAL A 81 -0.11 11.46 23.53
C VAL A 81 -1.30 10.77 24.18
N THR A 82 -2.45 10.74 23.50
CA THR A 82 -3.66 10.05 23.98
C THR A 82 -3.51 8.55 23.96
N LYS A 83 -2.92 7.98 22.88
CA LYS A 83 -2.64 6.53 22.81
C LYS A 83 -1.71 6.07 23.94
N ASN A 84 -0.83 6.95 24.42
CA ASN A 84 0.14 6.64 25.47
C ASN A 84 -0.25 7.10 26.87
N GLU A 85 -1.46 7.63 27.07
CA GLU A 85 -1.88 8.04 28.40
C GLU A 85 -2.37 6.85 29.23
N SER A 86 -1.82 6.71 30.43
CA SER A 86 -2.05 5.66 31.43
C SER A 86 -3.53 5.35 31.70
N LEU A 87 -4.39 6.38 31.71
CA LEU A 87 -5.83 6.23 31.97
C LEU A 87 -6.60 5.55 30.84
N VAL A 88 -6.15 5.66 29.59
CA VAL A 88 -6.92 5.24 28.40
C VAL A 88 -6.18 4.25 27.51
N MET A 89 -4.86 4.13 27.63
CA MET A 89 -4.02 3.28 26.76
C MET A 89 -4.52 1.84 26.68
N SER A 90 -4.85 1.20 27.81
CA SER A 90 -5.34 -0.19 27.82
C SER A 90 -6.70 -0.33 27.14
N HIS A 91 -7.59 0.66 27.31
CA HIS A 91 -8.91 0.70 26.67
C HIS A 91 -8.79 0.92 25.16
N ILE A 92 -7.90 1.82 24.73
CA ILE A 92 -7.63 2.06 23.31
C ILE A 92 -7.10 0.80 22.65
N ARG A 93 -6.08 0.15 23.25
CA ARG A 93 -5.53 -1.12 22.74
C ARG A 93 -6.58 -2.22 22.66
N GLY A 94 -7.41 -2.34 23.70
CA GLY A 94 -8.52 -3.30 23.71
C GLY A 94 -9.52 -3.03 22.58
N TYR A 95 -9.89 -1.77 22.37
CA TYR A 95 -10.82 -1.38 21.30
C TYR A 95 -10.23 -1.59 19.90
N GLU A 96 -8.96 -1.24 19.68
CA GLU A 96 -8.23 -1.48 18.43
C GLU A 96 -8.16 -2.99 18.09
N ALA A 97 -7.98 -3.84 19.10
CA ALA A 97 -7.98 -5.29 18.92
C ALA A 97 -9.38 -5.82 18.53
N GLU A 98 -10.45 -5.32 19.15
CA GLU A 98 -11.82 -5.71 18.79
C GLU A 98 -12.20 -5.20 17.39
N LEU A 99 -11.80 -3.98 17.01
CA LEU A 99 -11.99 -3.48 15.64
C LEU A 99 -11.27 -4.35 14.61
N SER A 100 -10.04 -4.77 14.91
CA SER A 100 -9.28 -5.67 14.04
C SER A 100 -10.01 -7.00 13.82
N LYS A 101 -10.57 -7.60 14.88
CA LYS A 101 -11.40 -8.81 14.79
C LYS A 101 -12.70 -8.55 14.02
N GLU A 102 -13.32 -7.39 14.19
CA GLU A 102 -14.52 -7.01 13.45
C GLU A 102 -14.23 -6.92 11.95
N ILE A 103 -13.12 -6.29 11.55
CA ILE A 103 -12.69 -6.18 10.15
C ILE A 103 -12.49 -7.58 9.54
N VAL A 104 -11.82 -8.50 10.26
CA VAL A 104 -11.66 -9.89 9.81
C VAL A 104 -13.03 -10.56 9.61
N SER A 105 -14.00 -10.30 10.50
CA SER A 105 -15.33 -10.89 10.41
C SER A 105 -16.12 -10.51 9.14
N TYR A 106 -15.72 -9.43 8.45
CA TYR A 106 -16.35 -9.02 7.19
C TYR A 106 -16.03 -9.98 6.05
N LEU A 107 -14.85 -10.60 6.11
CA LEU A 107 -14.34 -11.51 5.10
C LEU A 107 -15.10 -12.84 5.09
N SER A 108 -14.98 -13.54 3.97
CA SER A 108 -15.49 -14.90 3.81
C SER A 108 -14.75 -15.86 4.76
N LYS A 109 -15.44 -16.86 5.32
CA LYS A 109 -14.88 -17.75 6.36
C LYS A 109 -13.55 -18.39 5.96
N SER A 110 -13.34 -18.71 4.68
CA SER A 110 -12.10 -19.28 4.17
C SER A 110 -10.91 -18.32 4.23
N LEU A 111 -11.14 -17.01 4.16
CA LEU A 111 -10.06 -15.99 4.19
C LEU A 111 -9.73 -15.53 5.61
N GLN A 112 -10.63 -15.75 6.56
CA GLN A 112 -10.49 -15.26 7.93
C GLN A 112 -9.22 -15.74 8.64
N PRO A 113 -8.74 -16.99 8.50
CA PRO A 113 -7.51 -17.44 9.14
C PRO A 113 -6.28 -16.62 8.72
N ALA A 114 -6.07 -16.43 7.41
CA ALA A 114 -4.98 -15.62 6.87
C ALA A 114 -5.12 -14.15 7.29
N ALA A 115 -6.32 -13.58 7.15
CA ALA A 115 -6.58 -12.20 7.53
C ALA A 115 -6.43 -11.96 9.04
N TYR A 116 -6.75 -12.93 9.89
CA TYR A 116 -6.54 -12.81 11.34
C TYR A 116 -5.06 -12.68 11.65
N ASP A 117 -4.21 -13.48 11.00
CA ASP A 117 -2.77 -13.36 11.17
C ASP A 117 -2.24 -12.01 10.65
N TYR A 118 -2.74 -11.54 9.50
CA TYR A 118 -2.25 -10.31 8.87
C TYR A 118 -2.78 -9.01 9.51
N ILE A 119 -3.92 -9.06 10.19
CA ILE A 119 -4.59 -7.87 10.77
C ILE A 119 -4.50 -7.87 12.29
N VAL A 120 -4.94 -8.95 12.95
CA VAL A 120 -5.04 -9.01 14.42
C VAL A 120 -3.69 -9.29 15.04
N ASN A 121 -2.91 -10.19 14.45
CA ASN A 121 -1.59 -10.57 14.94
C ASN A 121 -0.45 -9.79 14.24
N ALA A 122 -0.76 -8.68 13.56
CA ALA A 122 0.21 -7.97 12.73
C ALA A 122 1.47 -7.56 13.50
N GLN A 123 1.28 -7.04 14.72
CA GLN A 123 2.33 -6.55 15.63
C GLN A 123 2.32 -7.38 16.94
N ASP A 124 2.62 -8.67 16.82
CA ASP A 124 2.74 -9.61 17.96
C ASP A 124 4.21 -9.77 18.43
N ASP A 125 4.43 -10.53 19.52
CA ASP A 125 5.76 -10.75 20.10
C ASP A 125 6.68 -11.65 19.24
N THR A 126 6.19 -12.14 18.09
CA THR A 126 6.99 -12.97 17.19
C THR A 126 8.09 -12.14 16.51
N PRO A 127 9.16 -12.79 15.99
CA PRO A 127 10.18 -12.06 15.23
C PRO A 127 9.61 -11.22 14.08
N THR A 128 8.60 -11.75 13.37
CA THR A 128 7.91 -11.01 12.30
C THR A 128 7.13 -9.82 12.86
N GLY A 129 6.38 -9.97 13.95
CA GLY A 129 5.63 -8.87 14.56
C GLY A 129 6.54 -7.72 15.04
N LYS A 130 7.71 -8.05 15.61
CA LYS A 130 8.74 -7.06 15.96
C LYS A 130 9.31 -6.33 14.75
N LEU A 131 9.50 -7.02 13.62
CA LEU A 131 9.90 -6.37 12.38
C LEU A 131 8.81 -5.43 11.86
N VAL A 132 7.53 -5.82 11.94
CA VAL A 132 6.39 -4.96 11.55
C VAL A 132 6.36 -3.69 12.40
N GLU A 133 6.54 -3.79 13.72
CA GLU A 133 6.62 -2.63 14.63
C GLU A 133 7.82 -1.73 14.29
N ALA A 134 8.98 -2.32 14.01
CA ALA A 134 10.16 -1.54 13.64
C ALA A 134 10.03 -0.87 12.26
N ILE A 135 9.33 -1.50 11.30
CA ILE A 135 9.05 -0.91 9.99
C ILE A 135 8.05 0.25 10.11
N ASP A 136 7.01 0.12 10.93
CA ASP A 136 6.09 1.24 11.24
C ASP A 136 6.85 2.44 11.82
N MET A 137 7.74 2.18 12.78
CA MET A 137 8.61 3.20 13.36
C MET A 137 9.61 3.78 12.35
N LEU A 138 10.13 2.96 11.43
CA LEU A 138 11.02 3.37 10.36
C LEU A 138 10.33 4.30 9.36
N ASP A 139 9.09 4.00 8.97
CA ASP A 139 8.30 4.92 8.13
C ASP A 139 8.08 6.26 8.83
N ALA A 140 7.70 6.24 10.12
CA ALA A 140 7.54 7.47 10.90
C ALA A 140 8.86 8.27 10.97
N TYR A 141 10.01 7.59 11.09
CA TYR A 141 11.33 8.23 11.05
C TYR A 141 11.59 8.88 9.69
N LEU A 142 11.33 8.17 8.58
CA LEU A 142 11.55 8.66 7.22
C LEU A 142 10.64 9.86 6.90
N TYR A 143 9.38 9.81 7.34
CA TYR A 143 8.47 10.93 7.22
C TYR A 143 8.98 12.16 7.99
N CYS A 144 9.37 12.00 9.26
CA CYS A 144 9.95 13.08 10.05
C CYS A 144 11.29 13.57 9.46
N HIS A 145 12.08 12.69 8.86
CA HIS A 145 13.32 13.04 8.16
C HIS A 145 13.01 13.97 6.97
N ARG A 146 12.01 13.62 6.14
CA ARG A 146 11.55 14.44 5.03
C ARG A 146 11.03 15.79 5.51
N GLU A 147 10.09 15.81 6.45
CA GLU A 147 9.55 17.05 7.03
C GLU A 147 10.67 17.97 7.54
N SER A 148 11.59 17.43 8.34
CA SER A 148 12.71 18.18 8.92
C SER A 148 13.71 18.72 7.88
N ALA A 149 13.75 18.15 6.68
CA ALA A 149 14.62 18.63 5.61
C ALA A 149 14.06 19.87 4.90
N PHE A 150 12.74 20.07 4.93
CA PHE A 150 12.04 21.13 4.19
C PHE A 150 11.26 22.11 5.06
N ASP A 151 11.15 21.84 6.37
CA ASP A 151 10.42 22.64 7.33
C ASP A 151 11.26 22.93 8.60
N ALA A 152 11.02 24.09 9.20
CA ALA A 152 11.58 24.53 10.46
C ALA A 152 10.77 24.07 11.69
N ASN A 153 9.65 23.34 11.50
CA ASN A 153 8.81 22.86 12.59
C ASN A 153 9.59 22.01 13.63
N PRO A 154 9.84 22.52 14.86
CA PRO A 154 10.69 21.84 15.83
C PRO A 154 10.19 20.45 16.26
N PHE A 155 8.88 20.19 16.11
CA PHE A 155 8.29 18.89 16.44
C PHE A 155 8.91 17.77 15.60
N PHE A 156 8.95 17.91 14.27
CA PHE A 156 9.49 16.88 13.40
C PHE A 156 10.99 16.66 13.62
N HIS A 157 11.74 17.73 13.90
CA HIS A 157 13.15 17.64 14.27
C HIS A 157 13.36 16.84 15.56
N ALA A 158 12.55 17.10 16.59
CA ALA A 158 12.60 16.36 17.85
C ALA A 158 12.17 14.89 17.68
N LYS A 159 11.05 14.67 16.98
CA LYS A 159 10.49 13.33 16.76
C LYS A 159 11.40 12.46 15.88
N LYS A 160 12.07 13.05 14.88
CA LYS A 160 13.11 12.38 14.08
C LYS A 160 14.23 11.82 14.96
N ARG A 161 14.73 12.62 15.92
CA ARG A 161 15.80 12.19 16.84
C ARG A 161 15.32 11.08 17.78
N GLU A 162 14.12 11.25 18.34
CA GLU A 162 13.48 10.24 19.20
C GLU A 162 13.33 8.90 18.47
N LEU A 163 12.76 8.90 17.27
CA LEU A 163 12.56 7.70 16.47
C LEU A 163 13.89 7.08 16.03
N ARG A 164 14.90 7.88 15.68
CA ARG A 164 16.25 7.37 15.35
C ARG A 164 16.87 6.62 16.53
N GLN A 165 16.70 7.14 17.75
CA GLN A 165 17.17 6.49 18.96
C GLN A 165 16.39 5.21 19.24
N ALA A 166 15.05 5.26 19.17
CA ALA A 166 14.20 4.09 19.40
C ALA A 166 14.48 2.95 18.40
N LEU A 167 14.74 3.27 17.13
CA LEU A 167 15.15 2.28 16.13
C LEU A 167 16.52 1.65 16.45
N ALA A 168 17.47 2.43 16.98
CA ALA A 168 18.76 1.91 17.43
C ALA A 168 18.62 1.03 18.69
N ASP A 169 17.75 1.42 19.62
CA ASP A 169 17.48 0.68 20.87
C ASP A 169 16.73 -0.64 20.61
N ALA A 170 15.94 -0.72 19.54
CA ALA A 170 15.30 -1.96 19.10
C ALA A 170 16.31 -3.05 18.71
N ALA A 171 17.55 -2.65 18.36
CA ALA A 171 18.70 -3.53 18.09
C ALA A 171 18.39 -4.64 17.06
N LEU A 172 17.63 -4.29 16.01
CA LEU A 172 17.29 -5.20 14.90
C LEU A 172 18.32 -5.05 13.77
N PRO A 173 19.12 -6.10 13.47
CA PRO A 173 20.23 -5.98 12.52
C PRO A 173 19.85 -5.55 11.11
N SER A 174 18.65 -5.90 10.63
CA SER A 174 18.15 -5.46 9.32
C SER A 174 17.81 -3.96 9.29
N VAL A 175 17.24 -3.45 10.38
CA VAL A 175 16.98 -2.02 10.58
C VAL A 175 18.28 -1.24 10.74
N ASP A 176 19.24 -1.78 11.50
CA ASP A 176 20.59 -1.18 11.62
C ASP A 176 21.32 -1.14 10.28
N TRP A 177 21.21 -2.20 9.47
CA TRP A 177 21.73 -2.20 8.11
C TRP A 177 21.04 -1.12 7.27
N PHE A 178 19.71 -1.07 7.28
CA PHE A 178 18.93 -0.09 6.53
C PHE A 178 19.36 1.34 6.85
N LEU A 179 19.45 1.66 8.15
CA LEU A 179 19.78 3.01 8.60
C LEU A 179 21.23 3.38 8.26
N ARG A 180 22.18 2.44 8.33
CA ARG A 180 23.56 2.67 7.90
C ARG A 180 23.67 2.93 6.41
N GLU A 181 22.95 2.18 5.57
CA GLU A 181 22.93 2.43 4.12
C GLU A 181 22.23 3.75 3.79
N PHE A 182 21.10 4.05 4.46
CA PHE A 182 20.39 5.31 4.30
C PHE A 182 21.25 6.53 4.66
N ASP A 183 22.05 6.44 5.73
CA ASP A 183 22.93 7.53 6.18
C ASP A 183 24.08 7.84 5.21
N LYS A 184 24.39 6.95 4.25
CA LYS A 184 25.40 7.22 3.21
C LYS A 184 24.98 8.29 2.21
N GLN A 185 23.67 8.57 2.10
CA GLN A 185 23.10 9.54 1.16
C GLN A 185 23.52 9.30 -0.30
N ASP A 186 23.57 8.03 -0.70
CA ASP A 186 23.90 7.58 -2.05
C ASP A 186 22.67 7.03 -2.80
N GLY A 187 22.86 6.10 -3.73
CA GLY A 187 21.77 5.48 -4.49
C GLY A 187 20.70 4.83 -3.61
N PHE A 188 21.05 4.21 -2.48
CA PHE A 188 20.04 3.61 -1.61
C PHE A 188 19.15 4.69 -0.98
N TYR A 189 19.74 5.80 -0.53
CA TYR A 189 18.99 6.95 -0.02
C TYR A 189 18.04 7.51 -1.08
N GLU A 190 18.52 7.72 -2.31
CA GLU A 190 17.68 8.19 -3.43
C GLU A 190 16.51 7.24 -3.70
N PHE A 191 16.74 5.92 -3.66
CA PHE A 191 15.67 4.94 -3.82
C PHE A 191 14.59 5.06 -2.73
N ILE A 192 15.00 5.21 -1.46
CA ILE A 192 14.06 5.43 -0.35
C ILE A 192 13.27 6.72 -0.54
N GLN A 193 13.87 7.78 -1.10
CA GLN A 193 13.14 9.00 -1.41
C GLN A 193 12.03 8.78 -2.44
N TYR A 194 12.16 7.84 -3.39
CA TYR A 194 11.07 7.52 -4.31
C TYR A 194 9.87 6.88 -3.59
N ILE A 195 10.12 5.97 -2.65
CA ILE A 195 9.06 5.38 -1.83
C ILE A 195 8.36 6.46 -1.00
N VAL A 196 9.13 7.30 -0.31
CA VAL A 196 8.57 8.32 0.59
C VAL A 196 7.77 9.37 -0.18
N ASN A 197 8.24 9.79 -1.36
CA ASN A 197 7.62 10.88 -2.13
C ASN A 197 6.54 10.45 -3.12
N LEU A 198 6.22 9.16 -3.21
CA LEU A 198 5.13 8.69 -4.09
C LEU A 198 3.76 9.28 -3.69
N ASP A 199 3.59 9.67 -2.43
CA ASP A 199 2.40 10.39 -1.94
C ASP A 199 2.23 11.80 -2.54
N THR A 200 3.28 12.36 -3.14
CA THR A 200 3.25 13.67 -3.82
C THR A 200 2.79 13.58 -5.28
N VAL A 201 2.78 12.38 -5.87
CA VAL A 201 2.34 12.18 -7.25
C VAL A 201 0.82 12.12 -7.28
N LYS A 202 0.21 13.20 -7.75
CA LYS A 202 -1.26 13.34 -7.80
C LYS A 202 -1.82 12.57 -8.98
N ARG A 203 -2.86 11.78 -8.73
CA ARG A 203 -3.59 11.04 -9.76
C ARG A 203 -4.77 11.83 -10.30
N TRP A 204 -5.23 11.44 -11.49
CA TRP A 204 -6.42 12.03 -12.13
C TRP A 204 -6.28 13.52 -12.45
N ASN A 205 -5.06 13.96 -12.75
CA ASN A 205 -4.79 15.34 -13.14
C ASN A 205 -5.63 15.75 -14.35
N GLY A 206 -6.20 16.95 -14.30
CA GLY A 206 -7.10 17.47 -15.33
C GLY A 206 -8.59 17.17 -15.12
N SER A 207 -8.95 16.37 -14.11
CA SER A 207 -10.34 16.17 -13.66
C SER A 207 -10.54 16.72 -12.26
N TYR A 208 -11.72 17.29 -11.98
CA TYR A 208 -12.10 17.63 -10.61
C TYR A 208 -12.39 16.34 -9.83
N ASN A 209 -11.66 16.14 -8.74
CA ASN A 209 -11.86 15.04 -7.80
C ASN A 209 -12.47 15.59 -6.51
N LEU A 210 -13.54 14.97 -6.02
CA LEU A 210 -14.06 15.30 -4.69
C LEU A 210 -13.07 14.89 -3.61
N VAL A 211 -12.43 13.73 -3.80
CA VAL A 211 -11.41 13.20 -2.89
C VAL A 211 -10.08 13.15 -3.64
N PRO A 212 -9.09 13.95 -3.23
CA PRO A 212 -7.74 13.87 -3.78
C PRO A 212 -7.19 12.44 -3.71
N ASP A 213 -6.39 12.06 -4.70
CA ASP A 213 -5.79 10.74 -4.78
C ASP A 213 -4.32 10.87 -5.21
N ASN A 214 -3.48 9.95 -4.76
CA ASN A 214 -2.05 9.91 -5.06
C ASN A 214 -1.57 8.46 -5.26
N ASP A 215 -0.38 8.31 -5.83
CA ASP A 215 0.15 6.99 -6.20
C ASP A 215 0.47 6.11 -4.99
N ALA A 216 0.86 6.69 -3.83
CA ALA A 216 1.06 5.92 -2.61
C ALA A 216 -0.26 5.30 -2.09
N THR A 217 -1.32 6.11 -2.04
CA THR A 217 -2.66 5.69 -1.63
C THR A 217 -3.22 4.66 -2.62
N HIS A 218 -3.07 4.90 -3.91
CA HIS A 218 -3.44 3.95 -4.96
C HIS A 218 -2.68 2.63 -4.84
N SER A 219 -1.35 2.67 -4.68
CA SER A 219 -0.52 1.48 -4.53
C SER A 219 -0.92 0.64 -3.33
N PHE A 220 -1.27 1.27 -2.19
CA PHE A 220 -1.85 0.57 -1.05
C PHE A 220 -3.15 -0.16 -1.40
N ARG A 221 -4.06 0.50 -2.12
CA ARG A 221 -5.36 -0.10 -2.52
C ARG A 221 -5.14 -1.24 -3.51
N VAL A 222 -4.29 -1.07 -4.51
CA VAL A 222 -3.94 -2.11 -5.50
C VAL A 222 -3.30 -3.31 -4.81
N ALA A 223 -2.30 -3.11 -3.95
CA ALA A 223 -1.67 -4.18 -3.19
C ALA A 223 -2.68 -4.92 -2.28
N SER A 224 -3.58 -4.19 -1.63
CA SER A 224 -4.63 -4.78 -0.78
C SER A 224 -5.66 -5.58 -1.58
N LEU A 225 -6.07 -5.08 -2.75
CA LEU A 225 -6.96 -5.79 -3.67
C LEU A 225 -6.27 -7.03 -4.25
N ALA A 226 -4.98 -6.93 -4.59
CA ALA A 226 -4.18 -8.05 -5.07
C ALA A 226 -4.06 -9.15 -4.00
N LEU A 227 -3.76 -8.80 -2.74
CA LEU A 227 -3.73 -9.76 -1.63
C LEU A 227 -5.11 -10.41 -1.41
N PHE A 228 -6.17 -9.62 -1.38
CA PHE A 228 -7.52 -10.13 -1.22
C PHE A 228 -7.93 -11.10 -2.35
N ASN A 229 -7.67 -10.72 -3.60
CA ASN A 229 -8.00 -11.54 -4.77
C ASN A 229 -7.10 -12.79 -4.86
N GLY A 230 -5.81 -12.67 -4.55
CA GLY A 230 -4.90 -13.82 -4.49
C GLY A 230 -5.31 -14.84 -3.43
N LEU A 231 -5.72 -14.38 -2.23
CA LEU A 231 -6.28 -15.26 -1.21
C LEU A 231 -7.59 -15.91 -1.65
N LEU A 232 -8.45 -15.20 -2.40
CA LEU A 232 -9.66 -15.80 -2.98
C LEU A 232 -9.32 -16.89 -4.00
N GLU A 233 -8.39 -16.62 -4.90
CA GLU A 233 -7.93 -17.60 -5.90
C GLU A 233 -7.42 -18.88 -5.24
N ILE A 234 -6.58 -18.75 -4.19
CA ILE A 234 -6.03 -19.89 -3.46
C ILE A 234 -7.11 -20.63 -2.65
N GLU A 235 -7.83 -19.92 -1.79
CA GLU A 235 -8.68 -20.54 -0.76
C GLU A 235 -10.07 -20.92 -1.26
N ARG A 236 -10.60 -20.21 -2.26
CA ARG A 236 -11.96 -20.44 -2.77
C ARG A 236 -11.97 -21.11 -4.14
N PHE A 237 -11.07 -20.71 -5.03
CA PHE A 237 -11.05 -21.19 -6.40
C PHE A 237 -9.99 -22.29 -6.65
N GLY A 238 -9.15 -22.57 -5.66
CA GLY A 238 -8.22 -23.69 -5.66
C GLY A 238 -6.96 -23.47 -6.51
N ASN A 239 -6.68 -22.24 -6.94
CA ASN A 239 -5.47 -21.91 -7.68
C ASN A 239 -4.28 -21.80 -6.72
N LYS A 240 -3.68 -22.95 -6.41
CA LYS A 240 -2.50 -23.03 -5.52
C LYS A 240 -1.17 -22.70 -6.22
N GLY A 241 -1.20 -22.41 -7.52
CA GLY A 241 0.00 -22.08 -8.29
C GLY A 241 0.47 -20.63 -8.14
N ILE A 242 -0.34 -19.78 -7.51
CA ILE A 242 -0.05 -18.35 -7.35
C ILE A 242 1.07 -18.16 -6.33
N ASP A 243 2.11 -17.43 -6.72
CA ASP A 243 3.07 -16.87 -5.78
C ASP A 243 2.51 -15.57 -5.18
N LEU A 244 1.87 -15.71 -4.02
CA LEU A 244 1.23 -14.58 -3.34
C LEU A 244 2.24 -13.52 -2.88
N PHE A 245 3.49 -13.89 -2.61
CA PHE A 245 4.52 -12.92 -2.25
C PHE A 245 4.91 -12.09 -3.47
N ALA A 246 5.21 -12.75 -4.60
CA ALA A 246 5.56 -12.06 -5.85
C ALA A 246 4.42 -11.15 -6.33
N LEU A 247 3.17 -11.63 -6.29
CA LEU A 247 1.99 -10.81 -6.58
C LEU A 247 1.95 -9.55 -5.71
N LEU A 248 2.11 -9.72 -4.39
CA LEU A 248 2.00 -8.59 -3.47
C LEU A 248 3.17 -7.61 -3.60
N ALA A 249 4.39 -8.11 -3.83
CA ALA A 249 5.57 -7.28 -4.06
C ALA A 249 5.44 -6.47 -5.35
N LYS A 250 5.03 -7.11 -6.47
CA LYS A 250 4.74 -6.44 -7.74
C LYS A 250 3.64 -5.38 -7.57
N ALA A 251 2.52 -5.74 -6.95
CA ALA A 251 1.39 -4.82 -6.75
C ALA A 251 1.77 -3.61 -5.88
N THR A 252 2.60 -3.81 -4.85
CA THR A 252 3.06 -2.73 -3.97
C THR A 252 3.94 -1.73 -4.72
N LEU A 253 4.77 -2.19 -5.68
CA LEU A 253 5.80 -1.37 -6.32
C LEU A 253 5.48 -0.98 -7.78
N HIS A 254 4.32 -1.35 -8.30
CA HIS A 254 4.00 -1.25 -9.73
C HIS A 254 4.05 0.18 -10.30
N ASP A 255 3.63 1.17 -9.51
CA ASP A 255 3.64 2.60 -9.89
C ASP A 255 4.81 3.35 -9.24
N LEU A 256 5.76 2.68 -8.56
CA LEU A 256 6.92 3.35 -7.98
C LEU A 256 7.74 4.17 -9.01
N PRO A 257 7.92 3.73 -10.28
CA PRO A 257 8.57 4.54 -11.31
C PRO A 257 7.91 5.91 -11.55
N GLU A 258 6.63 6.06 -11.23
CA GLU A 258 5.89 7.33 -11.37
C GLU A 258 6.38 8.41 -10.38
N ALA A 259 7.12 8.06 -9.33
CA ALA A 259 7.85 9.02 -8.50
C ALA A 259 8.87 9.85 -9.31
N LEU A 260 9.36 9.34 -10.45
CA LEU A 260 10.27 10.03 -11.36
C LEU A 260 9.56 10.56 -12.60
N SER A 261 8.66 9.78 -13.22
CA SER A 261 7.99 10.18 -14.46
C SER A 261 6.80 11.12 -14.23
N GLY A 262 6.22 11.11 -13.03
CA GLY A 262 4.87 11.60 -12.75
C GLY A 262 3.78 10.67 -13.32
N ASP A 263 2.56 10.81 -12.80
CA ASP A 263 1.36 10.15 -13.35
C ASP A 263 0.88 10.91 -14.59
N VAL A 264 1.18 10.33 -15.76
CA VAL A 264 0.75 10.88 -17.05
C VAL A 264 -0.64 10.34 -17.41
N VAL A 265 -1.58 11.25 -17.70
CA VAL A 265 -2.97 10.90 -18.02
C VAL A 265 -3.05 9.84 -19.13
N SER A 266 -3.75 8.74 -18.84
CA SER A 266 -3.88 7.56 -19.72
C SER A 266 -4.31 7.88 -21.17
N LYS A 267 -5.20 8.87 -21.38
CA LYS A 267 -5.62 9.32 -22.72
C LYS A 267 -4.45 9.82 -23.57
N PHE A 268 -3.44 10.41 -22.94
CA PHE A 268 -2.22 10.85 -23.62
C PHE A 268 -1.27 9.68 -23.88
N LYS A 269 -1.03 8.82 -22.87
CA LYS A 269 -0.19 7.62 -22.99
C LYS A 269 -0.64 6.70 -24.15
N HIS A 270 -1.94 6.63 -24.43
CA HIS A 270 -2.52 5.76 -25.47
C HIS A 270 -3.07 6.49 -26.70
N ASN A 271 -2.60 7.71 -26.99
CA ASN A 271 -3.10 8.49 -28.13
C ASN A 271 -2.80 7.80 -29.49
N ASN A 272 -1.61 7.22 -29.65
CA ASN A 272 -1.25 6.38 -30.79
C ASN A 272 -0.13 5.39 -30.43
N ASP A 273 0.11 4.39 -31.30
CA ASP A 273 1.08 3.33 -31.05
C ASP A 273 2.54 3.80 -30.95
N ALA A 274 2.88 4.93 -31.57
CA ALA A 274 4.24 5.48 -31.47
C ALA A 274 4.45 6.13 -30.09
N ILE A 275 3.49 6.92 -29.62
CA ILE A 275 3.50 7.53 -28.28
C ILE A 275 3.48 6.45 -27.21
N LYS A 276 2.58 5.46 -27.35
CA LYS A 276 2.48 4.33 -26.41
C LYS A 276 3.82 3.62 -26.23
N ARG A 277 4.47 3.22 -27.32
CA ARG A 277 5.79 2.55 -27.26
C ARG A 277 6.89 3.42 -26.67
N ALA A 278 6.89 4.72 -26.97
CA ALA A 278 7.86 5.65 -26.41
C ALA A 278 7.70 5.80 -24.89
N PHE A 279 6.46 5.89 -24.39
CA PHE A 279 6.19 5.94 -22.96
C PHE A 279 6.53 4.62 -22.26
N GLU A 280 6.17 3.48 -22.85
CA GLU A 280 6.53 2.15 -22.30
C GLU A 280 8.06 1.99 -22.19
N GLN A 281 8.81 2.44 -23.21
CA GLN A 281 10.27 2.43 -23.18
C GLN A 281 10.81 3.37 -22.08
N TYR A 282 10.28 4.59 -22.00
CA TYR A 282 10.69 5.57 -20.99
C TYR A 282 10.42 5.09 -19.55
N GLU A 283 9.25 4.52 -19.29
CA GLU A 283 8.88 3.94 -17.99
C GLU A 283 9.84 2.78 -17.63
N ARG A 284 10.13 1.90 -18.60
CA ARG A 284 11.08 0.79 -18.41
C ARG A 284 12.50 1.29 -18.09
N GLU A 285 13.01 2.27 -18.83
CA GLU A 285 14.34 2.84 -18.58
C GLU A 285 14.41 3.56 -17.22
N THR A 286 13.34 4.26 -16.84
CA THR A 286 13.19 4.91 -15.54
C THR A 286 13.23 3.87 -14.40
N ALA A 287 12.47 2.78 -14.54
CA ALA A 287 12.45 1.69 -13.58
C ALA A 287 13.82 0.99 -13.44
N LEU A 288 14.50 0.72 -14.56
CA LEU A 288 15.85 0.12 -14.55
C LEU A 288 16.88 1.04 -13.88
N SER A 289 16.83 2.34 -14.17
CA SER A 289 17.69 3.35 -13.53
C SER A 289 17.44 3.42 -12.02
N MET A 290 16.17 3.32 -11.60
CA MET A 290 15.80 3.26 -10.19
C MET A 290 16.37 2.01 -9.50
N VAL A 291 16.23 0.83 -10.11
CA VAL A 291 16.78 -0.41 -9.55
C VAL A 291 18.30 -0.39 -9.48
N ALA A 292 18.98 0.23 -10.45
CA ALA A 292 20.44 0.33 -10.46
C ALA A 292 21.03 1.09 -9.25
N LYS A 293 20.22 1.94 -8.59
CA LYS A 293 20.60 2.67 -7.37
C LYS A 293 20.68 1.78 -6.13
N LEU A 294 20.02 0.62 -6.15
CA LEU A 294 20.06 -0.33 -5.04
C LEU A 294 21.37 -1.13 -5.03
N PRO A 295 21.78 -1.63 -3.85
CA PRO A 295 22.88 -2.59 -3.75
C PRO A 295 22.62 -3.85 -4.57
N GLU A 296 23.69 -4.49 -5.05
CA GLU A 296 23.63 -5.62 -5.99
C GLU A 296 22.67 -6.74 -5.55
N ALA A 297 22.67 -7.08 -4.26
CA ALA A 297 21.83 -8.14 -3.69
C ALA A 297 20.31 -7.95 -3.91
N PHE A 298 19.86 -6.71 -4.13
CA PHE A 298 18.45 -6.34 -4.31
C PHE A 298 18.03 -6.35 -5.78
N ARG A 299 18.96 -6.13 -6.72
CA ARG A 299 18.63 -5.66 -8.08
C ARG A 299 17.78 -6.64 -8.85
N GLU A 300 18.07 -7.93 -8.79
CA GLU A 300 17.32 -8.97 -9.50
C GLU A 300 15.85 -9.01 -9.10
N GLU A 301 15.57 -9.12 -7.79
CA GLU A 301 14.20 -9.18 -7.28
C GLU A 301 13.47 -7.86 -7.48
N MET A 302 14.13 -6.73 -7.22
CA MET A 302 13.52 -5.41 -7.38
C MET A 302 13.24 -5.09 -8.85
N ALA A 303 14.05 -5.59 -9.80
CA ALA A 303 13.72 -5.53 -11.22
C ALA A 303 12.44 -6.32 -11.53
N ALA A 304 12.29 -7.54 -11.01
CA ALA A 304 11.07 -8.33 -11.20
C ALA A 304 9.82 -7.68 -10.61
N TYR A 305 9.95 -6.93 -9.51
CA TYR A 305 8.83 -6.27 -8.84
C TYR A 305 8.47 -4.89 -9.38
N ILE A 306 9.44 -4.14 -9.90
CA ILE A 306 9.24 -2.76 -10.39
C ILE A 306 9.11 -2.74 -11.92
N VAL A 307 10.08 -3.33 -12.62
CA VAL A 307 10.20 -3.24 -14.09
C VAL A 307 9.17 -4.15 -14.76
N ASP A 308 9.04 -5.37 -14.24
CA ASP A 308 8.16 -6.40 -14.80
C ASP A 308 6.94 -6.63 -13.89
N SER A 309 6.42 -5.55 -13.28
CA SER A 309 5.31 -5.59 -12.32
C SER A 309 3.98 -6.11 -12.91
N LYS A 310 3.72 -5.79 -14.18
CA LYS A 310 2.57 -6.24 -15.00
C LYS A 310 3.03 -7.19 -16.11
N SER A 311 3.83 -8.19 -15.75
CA SER A 311 4.33 -9.25 -16.65
C SER A 311 3.22 -10.13 -17.23
N ASP A 312 3.55 -10.93 -18.25
CA ASP A 312 2.62 -11.86 -18.91
C ASP A 312 2.32 -13.14 -18.09
N ASP A 313 2.87 -13.26 -16.88
CA ASP A 313 2.55 -14.33 -15.94
C ASP A 313 1.25 -14.04 -15.17
N TYR A 314 0.78 -15.03 -14.40
CA TYR A 314 -0.49 -14.92 -13.70
C TYR A 314 -0.46 -13.81 -12.64
N GLU A 315 0.67 -13.64 -11.94
CA GLU A 315 0.88 -12.58 -10.97
C GLU A 315 0.82 -11.19 -11.61
N GLY A 316 1.46 -11.00 -12.76
CA GLY A 316 1.41 -9.74 -13.51
C GLY A 316 0.01 -9.41 -14.04
N GLU A 317 -0.73 -10.41 -14.53
CA GLU A 317 -2.16 -10.24 -14.88
C GLU A 317 -2.99 -9.81 -13.67
N MET A 318 -2.76 -10.42 -12.50
CA MET A 318 -3.45 -10.08 -11.26
C MET A 318 -3.14 -8.67 -10.75
N VAL A 319 -1.94 -8.13 -11.01
CA VAL A 319 -1.61 -6.72 -10.75
C VAL A 319 -2.41 -5.80 -11.67
N ASP A 320 -2.48 -6.10 -12.97
CA ASP A 320 -3.25 -5.30 -13.95
C ASP A 320 -4.76 -5.35 -13.65
N ILE A 321 -5.25 -6.48 -13.14
CA ILE A 321 -6.62 -6.63 -12.62
C ILE A 321 -6.82 -5.69 -11.43
N ALA A 322 -5.97 -5.79 -10.39
CA ALA A 322 -6.14 -5.02 -9.16
C ALA A 322 -6.10 -3.50 -9.41
N ASP A 323 -5.20 -3.03 -10.28
CA ASP A 323 -5.13 -1.64 -10.76
C ASP A 323 -6.46 -1.18 -11.38
N LYS A 324 -7.03 -1.97 -12.30
CA LYS A 324 -8.31 -1.62 -12.95
C LYS A 324 -9.49 -1.68 -12.00
N LEU A 325 -9.50 -2.62 -11.06
CA LEU A 325 -10.53 -2.69 -10.03
C LEU A 325 -10.49 -1.45 -9.12
N ASP A 326 -9.30 -0.95 -8.76
CA ASP A 326 -9.17 0.30 -8.01
C ASP A 326 -9.67 1.51 -8.82
N ALA A 327 -9.30 1.61 -10.09
CA ALA A 327 -9.79 2.67 -10.99
C ALA A 327 -11.32 2.62 -11.15
N LEU A 328 -11.91 1.42 -11.22
CA LEU A 328 -13.36 1.22 -11.26
C LEU A 328 -14.04 1.68 -9.97
N ILE A 329 -13.48 1.34 -8.81
CA ILE A 329 -13.96 1.83 -7.50
C ILE A 329 -13.90 3.36 -7.46
N LYS A 330 -12.76 3.96 -7.83
CA LYS A 330 -12.58 5.41 -7.83
C LYS A 330 -13.62 6.10 -8.71
N ALA A 331 -13.83 5.61 -9.93
CA ALA A 331 -14.85 6.16 -10.82
C ALA A 331 -16.28 5.99 -10.26
N SER A 332 -16.58 4.86 -9.62
CA SER A 332 -17.87 4.61 -8.94
C SER A 332 -18.14 5.59 -7.78
N LEU A 333 -17.10 5.97 -7.03
CA LEU A 333 -17.21 6.93 -5.93
C LEU A 333 -17.37 8.36 -6.46
N GLU A 334 -16.57 8.76 -7.44
CA GLU A 334 -16.57 10.12 -8.00
C GLU A 334 -17.82 10.43 -8.84
N MET A 335 -18.36 9.44 -9.59
CA MET A 335 -19.53 9.66 -10.45
C MET A 335 -20.78 10.15 -9.70
N ARG A 336 -20.82 9.93 -8.38
CA ARG A 336 -21.91 10.37 -7.51
C ARG A 336 -22.06 11.89 -7.50
N ASN A 337 -20.94 12.60 -7.69
CA ASN A 337 -20.89 14.06 -7.63
C ASN A 337 -20.33 14.69 -8.91
N ASN A 338 -19.83 13.88 -9.85
CA ASN A 338 -19.27 14.34 -11.11
C ASN A 338 -19.66 13.41 -12.29
N PRO A 339 -20.62 13.80 -13.15
CA PRO A 339 -21.10 12.98 -14.26
C PRO A 339 -20.01 12.50 -15.23
N HIS A 340 -18.88 13.22 -15.36
CA HIS A 340 -17.79 12.78 -16.24
C HIS A 340 -17.19 11.43 -15.83
N TYR A 341 -17.24 11.11 -14.53
CA TYR A 341 -16.76 9.81 -14.04
C TYR A 341 -17.70 8.64 -14.38
N ALA A 342 -18.94 8.90 -14.81
CA ALA A 342 -19.83 7.85 -15.29
C ALA A 342 -19.29 7.21 -16.58
N ASP A 343 -18.76 8.02 -17.51
CA ASP A 343 -18.12 7.52 -18.74
C ASP A 343 -16.86 6.72 -18.41
N THR A 344 -16.02 7.24 -17.51
CA THR A 344 -14.81 6.55 -17.04
C THR A 344 -15.16 5.19 -16.43
N TYR A 345 -16.17 5.15 -15.55
CA TYR A 345 -16.64 3.93 -14.93
C TYR A 345 -17.16 2.94 -15.97
N TYR A 346 -18.01 3.37 -16.90
CA TYR A 346 -18.58 2.49 -17.92
C TYR A 346 -17.47 1.88 -18.79
N HIS A 347 -16.52 2.69 -19.27
CA HIS A 347 -15.40 2.19 -20.06
C HIS A 347 -14.51 1.23 -19.29
N GLN A 348 -14.22 1.50 -18.01
CA GLN A 348 -13.44 0.58 -17.18
C GLN A 348 -14.20 -0.72 -16.92
N LEU A 349 -15.50 -0.65 -16.63
CA LEU A 349 -16.34 -1.84 -16.41
C LEU A 349 -16.36 -2.74 -17.64
N VAL A 350 -16.60 -2.17 -18.82
CA VAL A 350 -16.57 -2.90 -20.09
C VAL A 350 -15.19 -3.51 -20.32
N LYS A 351 -14.11 -2.74 -20.14
CA LYS A 351 -12.75 -3.24 -20.29
C LYS A 351 -12.47 -4.44 -19.39
N ILE A 352 -12.90 -4.40 -18.13
CA ILE A 352 -12.70 -5.50 -17.18
C ILE A 352 -13.52 -6.72 -17.61
N GLN A 353 -14.81 -6.53 -17.91
CA GLN A 353 -15.73 -7.62 -18.29
C GLN A 353 -15.34 -8.34 -19.57
N HIS A 354 -14.71 -7.65 -20.52
CA HIS A 354 -14.32 -8.22 -21.81
C HIS A 354 -12.90 -8.81 -21.82
N ARG A 355 -12.05 -8.43 -20.86
CA ARG A 355 -10.64 -8.84 -20.84
C ARG A 355 -10.34 -9.94 -19.83
N TYR A 356 -11.01 -9.94 -18.68
CA TYR A 356 -10.67 -10.86 -17.59
C TYR A 356 -11.82 -11.82 -17.29
N GLU A 357 -11.49 -13.10 -17.32
CA GLU A 357 -12.41 -14.20 -16.98
C GLU A 357 -12.06 -14.82 -15.62
N ASN A 358 -11.08 -14.27 -14.90
CA ASN A 358 -10.60 -14.81 -13.63
C ASN A 358 -11.75 -14.90 -12.61
N PRO A 359 -11.87 -16.02 -11.87
CA PRO A 359 -12.94 -16.20 -10.88
C PRO A 359 -12.99 -15.09 -9.81
N CYS A 360 -11.84 -14.56 -9.39
CA CYS A 360 -11.81 -13.43 -8.44
C CYS A 360 -12.43 -12.15 -9.01
N VAL A 361 -12.30 -11.88 -10.32
CA VAL A 361 -12.89 -10.71 -10.98
C VAL A 361 -14.40 -10.85 -11.04
N VAL A 362 -14.91 -12.00 -11.45
CA VAL A 362 -16.36 -12.28 -11.47
C VAL A 362 -16.93 -12.12 -10.05
N PHE A 363 -16.22 -12.65 -9.05
CA PHE A 363 -16.60 -12.50 -7.65
C PHE A 363 -16.63 -11.02 -7.21
N PHE A 364 -15.61 -10.25 -7.57
CA PHE A 364 -15.52 -8.83 -7.24
C PHE A 364 -16.69 -8.04 -7.84
N LEU A 365 -16.95 -8.21 -9.14
CA LEU A 365 -18.02 -7.49 -9.84
C LEU A 365 -19.40 -7.86 -9.29
N ALA A 366 -19.64 -9.14 -9.00
CA ALA A 366 -20.94 -9.62 -8.53
C ALA A 366 -21.25 -9.21 -7.07
N TYR A 367 -20.26 -9.23 -6.18
CA TYR A 367 -20.49 -9.04 -4.76
C TYR A 367 -19.91 -7.73 -4.23
N ILE A 368 -18.65 -7.42 -4.51
CA ILE A 368 -17.96 -6.28 -3.89
C ILE A 368 -18.40 -4.97 -4.53
N LEU A 369 -18.36 -4.88 -5.86
CA LEU A 369 -18.79 -3.69 -6.56
C LEU A 369 -20.28 -3.40 -6.33
N HIS A 370 -21.11 -4.45 -6.33
CA HIS A 370 -22.51 -4.36 -5.97
C HIS A 370 -22.67 -3.76 -4.56
N ASP A 371 -22.02 -4.34 -3.54
CA ASP A 371 -22.09 -3.84 -2.17
C ASP A 371 -21.62 -2.37 -2.07
N LEU A 372 -20.48 -2.01 -2.66
CA LEU A 372 -19.94 -0.64 -2.61
C LEU A 372 -20.87 0.39 -3.27
N THR A 373 -21.62 -0.02 -4.30
CA THR A 373 -22.56 0.85 -5.02
C THR A 373 -23.89 0.96 -4.28
N TYR A 374 -24.43 -0.17 -3.79
CA TYR A 374 -25.77 -0.25 -3.22
C TYR A 374 -25.84 0.03 -1.71
N SER A 375 -24.79 -0.25 -0.93
CA SER A 375 -24.73 0.06 0.52
C SER A 375 -24.87 1.56 0.79
N SER A 376 -24.60 2.39 -0.22
CA SER A 376 -24.75 3.85 -0.17
C SER A 376 -26.05 4.39 -0.78
N LEU A 377 -26.82 3.58 -1.49
CA LEU A 377 -28.13 3.98 -2.05
C LEU A 377 -29.25 3.82 -1.04
N ILE A 378 -29.13 2.85 -0.13
CA ILE A 378 -30.04 2.66 1.00
C ILE A 378 -29.27 3.15 2.21
N GLY A 379 -29.49 4.40 2.62
CA GLY A 379 -28.83 4.97 3.80
C GLY A 379 -28.96 4.05 5.01
N GLN A 380 -27.91 3.31 5.33
CA GLN A 380 -27.78 2.63 6.59
C GLN A 380 -26.85 3.49 7.45
N ALA A 381 -27.53 4.28 8.29
CA ALA A 381 -26.99 5.06 9.39
C ALA A 381 -26.28 4.19 10.44
#